data_AF-A0A3E0PC27-F1
#
_entry.id   AF-A0A3E0PC27-F1
#
_cell.length_a   1.000
_cell.length_b   1.000
_cell.length_c   1.000
_cell.angle_alpha   90.00
_cell.angle_beta   90.00
_cell.angle_gamma   90.00
#
_symmetry.space_group_name_H-M   'P 1'
#
loop_
_entity.id
_entity.type
_entity.pdbx_description
1 polymer ?
#
loop_
_entity_poly.entity_id
_entity_poly.type
_entity_poly.pdbx_seq_one_letter_code
_entity_poly.pdbx_strand_id
1 'polypeptide(L)'
;MSVAPGRRRLIQHFLTGIFALVLVLTLQLETFSQRSDHLTTEEIELVRDTQAVDDRMEVFVRAIERRLISISGTSGLSEEQQEQLRKEENKWGPLPEGDREQLVSDIFKILDEAVSKIDDVADRNAESKLFPFAVHILADYSRELIPILESLASSSGSTRERAFLTSSVNLCRDIVEASSKIDKPDPKERKKAKKG
;
A
#
# COMPACT_ATOMS: atom_id res chain seq x y z
N MET A 1 -47.09 -57.95 9.56
CA MET A 1 -47.27 -56.62 10.18
C MET A 1 -46.60 -55.59 9.28
N SER A 2 -47.40 -54.69 8.70
CA SER A 2 -47.02 -53.78 7.62
C SER A 2 -46.41 -52.48 8.18
N VAL A 3 -45.22 -52.10 7.72
CA VAL A 3 -44.53 -50.87 8.13
C VAL A 3 -45.00 -49.71 7.23
N ALA A 4 -45.61 -48.70 7.85
CA ALA A 4 -46.24 -47.57 7.16
C ALA A 4 -45.23 -46.73 6.34
N PRO A 5 -45.48 -46.45 5.04
CA PRO A 5 -44.58 -45.70 4.17
C PRO A 5 -44.85 -44.18 4.29
N GLY A 6 -44.73 -43.62 5.48
CA GLY A 6 -45.02 -42.19 5.73
C GLY A 6 -43.83 -41.34 6.19
N ARG A 7 -42.83 -41.95 6.86
CA ARG A 7 -41.79 -41.17 7.57
C ARG A 7 -40.54 -40.84 6.76
N ARG A 8 -40.30 -41.53 5.63
CA ARG A 8 -39.05 -41.34 4.85
C ARG A 8 -39.06 -40.06 3.99
N ARG A 9 -40.22 -39.58 3.54
CA ARG A 9 -40.31 -38.36 2.72
C ARG A 9 -40.09 -37.08 3.54
N LEU A 10 -40.51 -37.07 4.82
CA LEU A 10 -40.38 -35.88 5.67
C LEU A 10 -38.92 -35.56 6.03
N ILE A 11 -38.10 -36.60 6.25
CA ILE A 11 -36.68 -36.46 6.62
C ILE A 11 -35.83 -36.02 5.41
N GLN A 12 -36.21 -36.45 4.20
CA GLN A 12 -35.49 -36.14 2.98
C GLN A 12 -35.64 -34.66 2.56
N HIS A 13 -36.83 -34.06 2.79
CA HIS A 13 -37.05 -32.63 2.57
C HIS A 13 -36.40 -31.74 3.65
N PHE A 14 -36.33 -32.22 4.90
CA PHE A 14 -35.61 -31.52 5.97
C PHE A 14 -34.09 -31.46 5.71
N LEU A 15 -33.49 -32.57 5.24
CA LEU A 15 -32.06 -32.63 4.92
C LEU A 15 -31.69 -31.80 3.67
N THR A 16 -32.55 -31.74 2.64
CA THR A 16 -32.31 -30.88 1.46
C THR A 16 -32.46 -29.40 1.79
N GLY A 17 -33.40 -29.03 2.68
CA GLY A 17 -33.54 -27.65 3.15
C GLY A 17 -32.33 -27.14 3.93
N ILE A 18 -31.75 -27.97 4.81
CA ILE A 18 -30.53 -27.64 5.56
C ILE A 18 -29.32 -27.52 4.62
N PHE A 19 -29.20 -28.39 3.62
CA PHE A 19 -28.09 -28.33 2.66
C PHE A 19 -28.16 -27.07 1.78
N ALA A 20 -29.37 -26.64 1.38
CA ALA A 20 -29.56 -25.38 0.65
C ALA A 20 -29.27 -24.15 1.52
N LEU A 21 -29.62 -24.17 2.81
CA LEU A 21 -29.33 -23.08 3.76
C LEU A 21 -27.82 -22.93 4.02
N VAL A 22 -27.08 -24.04 4.12
CA VAL A 22 -25.62 -24.03 4.29
C VAL A 22 -24.92 -23.52 3.03
N LEU A 23 -25.40 -23.89 1.84
CA LEU A 23 -24.84 -23.45 0.56
C LEU A 23 -25.04 -21.93 0.32
N VAL A 24 -26.16 -21.37 0.75
CA VAL A 24 -26.43 -19.93 0.68
C VAL A 24 -25.60 -19.14 1.70
N LEU A 25 -25.31 -19.71 2.87
CA LEU A 25 -24.44 -19.07 3.87
C LEU A 25 -22.95 -19.03 3.46
N THR A 26 -22.48 -19.97 2.63
CA THR A 26 -21.08 -19.97 2.16
C THR A 26 -20.80 -19.01 1.01
N LEU A 27 -21.83 -18.43 0.38
CA LEU A 27 -21.69 -17.50 -0.76
C LEU A 27 -21.66 -16.02 -0.35
N GLN A 28 -21.57 -15.70 0.94
CA GLN A 28 -21.52 -14.32 1.46
C GLN A 28 -20.15 -13.94 2.05
N LEU A 29 -19.11 -14.76 1.83
CA LEU A 29 -17.73 -14.36 2.10
C LEU A 29 -17.11 -13.80 0.81
N GLU A 30 -17.71 -12.73 0.29
CA GLU A 30 -16.85 -11.73 -0.36
C GLU A 30 -16.01 -11.14 0.78
N THR A 31 -14.78 -11.66 0.91
CA THR A 31 -13.75 -10.96 1.65
C THR A 31 -13.68 -9.57 1.04
N PHE A 32 -14.25 -8.57 1.71
CA PHE A 32 -13.88 -7.19 1.49
C PHE A 32 -12.38 -7.16 1.72
N SER A 33 -11.62 -7.23 0.62
CA SER A 33 -10.22 -6.86 0.60
C SER A 33 -10.17 -5.53 1.32
N GLN A 34 -9.39 -5.49 2.41
CA GLN A 34 -9.15 -4.31 3.23
C GLN A 34 -8.84 -3.16 2.26
N ARG A 35 -9.83 -2.31 1.97
CA ARG A 35 -9.67 -1.21 1.03
C ARG A 35 -8.67 -0.30 1.72
N SER A 36 -7.47 -0.15 1.17
CA SER A 36 -6.47 0.76 1.72
C SER A 36 -7.05 2.18 1.63
N ASP A 37 -7.71 2.64 2.70
CA ASP A 37 -8.41 3.94 2.75
C ASP A 37 -7.47 5.14 2.50
N HIS A 38 -6.18 4.91 2.36
CA HIS A 38 -5.13 5.90 2.20
C HIS A 38 -4.52 5.95 0.77
N LEU A 39 -4.86 4.98 -0.09
CA LEU A 39 -4.48 4.96 -1.51
C LEU A 39 -5.68 5.29 -2.40
N THR A 40 -5.45 5.92 -3.55
CA THR A 40 -6.52 6.08 -4.54
C THR A 40 -6.81 4.74 -5.23
N THR A 41 -7.94 4.65 -5.93
CA THR A 41 -8.29 3.43 -6.67
C THR A 41 -7.19 3.09 -7.69
N GLU A 42 -6.72 4.08 -8.44
CA GLU A 42 -5.68 3.91 -9.46
C GLU A 42 -4.36 3.45 -8.85
N GLU A 43 -3.99 3.96 -7.69
CA GLU A 43 -2.77 3.56 -6.97
C GLU A 43 -2.87 2.14 -6.43
N ILE A 44 -4.04 1.73 -5.92
CA ILE A 44 -4.30 0.35 -5.51
C ILE A 44 -4.11 -0.59 -6.70
N GLU A 45 -4.66 -0.24 -7.86
CA GLU A 45 -4.50 -1.02 -9.09
C GLU A 45 -3.02 -1.11 -9.49
N LEU A 46 -2.27 0.00 -9.44
CA LEU A 46 -0.83 0.01 -9.72
C LEU A 46 -0.04 -0.89 -8.74
N VAL A 47 -0.32 -0.83 -7.44
CA VAL A 47 0.33 -1.70 -6.44
C VAL A 47 0.00 -3.17 -6.70
N ARG A 48 -1.26 -3.47 -7.06
CA ARG A 48 -1.72 -4.83 -7.35
C ARG A 48 -1.08 -5.40 -8.61
N ASP A 49 -1.02 -4.61 -9.66
CA ASP A 49 -0.51 -5.03 -10.98
C ASP A 49 1.02 -5.14 -10.98
N THR A 50 1.69 -4.40 -10.09
CA THR A 50 3.13 -4.49 -9.90
C THR A 50 3.46 -5.68 -9.00
N GLN A 51 4.09 -6.73 -9.52
CA GLN A 51 4.45 -7.90 -8.70
C GLN A 51 5.85 -7.81 -8.07
N ALA A 52 6.78 -7.16 -8.76
CA ALA A 52 8.15 -7.01 -8.31
C ALA A 52 8.21 -6.04 -7.11
N VAL A 53 8.83 -6.47 -6.00
CA VAL A 53 8.83 -5.70 -4.75
C VAL A 53 9.53 -4.34 -4.88
N ASP A 54 10.59 -4.27 -5.67
CA ASP A 54 11.32 -3.02 -5.95
C ASP A 54 10.44 -2.02 -6.71
N ASP A 55 9.68 -2.51 -7.69
CA ASP A 55 8.74 -1.67 -8.43
C ASP A 55 7.55 -1.25 -7.57
N ARG A 56 7.07 -2.11 -6.67
CA ARG A 56 6.02 -1.73 -5.70
C ARG A 56 6.50 -0.58 -4.81
N MET A 57 7.77 -0.56 -4.40
CA MET A 57 8.32 0.55 -3.62
C MET A 57 8.30 1.86 -4.41
N GLU A 58 8.59 1.84 -5.71
CA GLU A 58 8.45 3.03 -6.57
C GLU A 58 7.00 3.52 -6.61
N VAL A 59 6.01 2.61 -6.60
CA VAL A 59 4.60 2.97 -6.55
C VAL A 59 4.22 3.67 -5.25
N PHE A 60 4.64 3.12 -4.10
CA PHE A 60 4.39 3.75 -2.80
C PHE A 60 5.09 5.11 -2.67
N VAL A 61 6.35 5.22 -3.11
CA VAL A 61 7.09 6.49 -3.15
C VAL A 61 6.29 7.54 -3.95
N ARG A 62 5.85 7.19 -5.16
CA ARG A 62 5.07 8.12 -5.99
C ARG A 62 3.74 8.49 -5.36
N ALA A 63 3.07 7.54 -4.69
CA ALA A 63 1.83 7.83 -3.96
C ALA A 63 2.06 8.86 -2.85
N ILE A 64 3.17 8.77 -2.09
CA ILE A 64 3.54 9.75 -1.06
C ILE A 64 3.83 11.12 -1.69
N GLU A 65 4.62 11.18 -2.76
CA GLU A 65 4.92 12.43 -3.47
C GLU A 65 3.65 13.16 -3.90
N ARG A 66 2.66 12.42 -4.41
CA ARG A 66 1.36 12.99 -4.81
C ARG A 66 0.62 13.63 -3.63
N ARG A 67 0.67 13.05 -2.43
CA ARG A 67 0.09 13.68 -1.22
C ARG A 67 0.86 14.94 -0.83
N LEU A 68 2.21 14.93 -0.92
CA LEU A 68 3.03 16.11 -0.64
C LEU A 68 2.71 17.26 -1.60
N ILE A 69 2.47 16.95 -2.87
CA ILE A 69 2.03 17.92 -3.88
C ILE A 69 0.64 18.46 -3.52
N SER A 70 -0.32 17.60 -3.15
CA SER A 70 -1.65 18.05 -2.69
C SER A 70 -1.55 18.96 -1.45
N ILE A 71 -0.66 18.65 -0.51
CA ILE A 71 -0.44 19.45 0.72
C ILE A 71 0.20 20.80 0.42
N SER A 72 1.18 20.84 -0.48
CA SER A 72 1.99 22.04 -0.78
C SER A 72 1.35 22.91 -1.86
N GLY A 73 0.41 22.35 -2.62
CA GLY A 73 -0.14 22.95 -3.84
C GLY A 73 0.81 22.81 -5.04
N THR A 74 0.25 23.03 -6.23
CA THR A 74 0.99 22.94 -7.50
C THR A 74 1.68 24.23 -7.91
N SER A 75 1.40 25.35 -7.23
CA SER A 75 1.91 26.69 -7.59
C SER A 75 3.42 26.85 -7.41
N GLY A 76 4.07 26.00 -6.61
CA GLY A 76 5.52 25.98 -6.43
C GLY A 76 6.27 25.08 -7.41
N LEU A 77 5.56 24.34 -8.27
CA LEU A 77 6.15 23.43 -9.24
C LEU A 77 6.57 24.18 -10.51
N SER A 78 7.70 23.78 -11.10
CA SER A 78 8.12 24.28 -12.41
C SER A 78 7.12 23.90 -13.50
N GLU A 79 7.13 24.61 -14.62
CA GLU A 79 6.26 24.26 -15.78
C GLU A 79 6.47 22.81 -16.25
N GLU A 80 7.71 22.33 -16.22
CA GLU A 80 8.06 20.95 -16.56
C GLU A 80 7.45 19.95 -15.59
N GLN A 81 7.51 20.22 -14.28
CA GLN A 81 6.90 19.36 -13.26
C GLN A 81 5.37 19.32 -13.38
N GLN A 82 4.74 20.46 -13.67
CA GLN A 82 3.30 20.52 -13.92
C GLN A 82 2.91 19.75 -15.18
N GLU A 83 3.70 19.85 -16.26
CA GLU A 83 3.48 19.09 -17.49
C GLU A 83 3.65 17.58 -17.25
N GLN A 84 4.64 17.19 -16.45
CA GLN A 84 4.83 15.80 -16.09
C GLN A 84 3.64 15.26 -15.28
N LEU A 85 3.11 16.04 -14.34
CA LEU A 85 1.90 15.65 -13.59
C LEU A 85 0.70 15.44 -14.51
N ARG A 86 0.49 16.32 -15.50
CA ARG A 86 -0.59 16.17 -16.50
C ARG A 86 -0.43 14.90 -17.34
N LYS A 87 0.79 14.59 -17.77
CA LYS A 87 1.07 13.36 -18.55
C LYS A 87 0.80 12.09 -17.74
N GLU A 88 1.09 12.17 -16.45
CA GLU A 88 0.96 11.05 -15.52
C GLU A 88 -0.47 10.81 -15.03
N GLU A 89 -1.37 11.79 -15.17
CA GLU A 89 -2.76 11.70 -14.74
C GLU A 89 -3.49 10.48 -15.33
N ASN A 90 -3.22 10.12 -16.59
CA ASN A 90 -3.80 8.93 -17.21
C ASN A 90 -3.40 7.61 -16.52
N LYS A 91 -2.22 7.57 -15.90
CA LYS A 91 -1.71 6.39 -15.21
C LYS A 91 -2.09 6.39 -13.72
N TRP A 92 -2.00 7.55 -13.08
CA TRP A 92 -2.09 7.68 -11.62
C TRP A 92 -3.41 8.24 -11.12
N GLY A 93 -4.30 8.64 -12.04
CA GLY A 93 -5.53 9.35 -11.72
C GLY A 93 -5.29 10.80 -11.28
N PRO A 94 -6.38 11.49 -10.87
CA PRO A 94 -6.31 12.85 -10.33
C PRO A 94 -5.49 12.88 -9.02
N LEU A 95 -4.91 14.04 -8.70
CA LEU A 95 -4.19 14.20 -7.43
C LEU A 95 -5.08 13.80 -6.24
N PRO A 96 -4.52 13.14 -5.21
CA PRO A 96 -5.27 12.75 -4.03
C PRO A 96 -5.95 13.95 -3.39
N GLU A 97 -7.25 13.82 -3.16
CA GLU A 97 -8.07 14.81 -2.47
C GLU A 97 -8.16 14.48 -0.97
N GLY A 98 -8.47 15.49 -0.17
CA GLY A 98 -8.63 15.35 1.28
C GLY A 98 -8.24 16.62 1.99
N ASP A 99 -8.61 16.72 3.26
CA ASP A 99 -8.03 17.75 4.11
C ASP A 99 -6.56 17.44 4.41
N ARG A 100 -5.84 18.47 4.87
CA ARG A 100 -4.40 18.36 5.14
C ARG A 100 -4.07 17.28 6.18
N GLU A 101 -4.90 17.12 7.20
CA GLU A 101 -4.67 16.12 8.26
C GLU A 101 -4.82 14.70 7.71
N GLN A 102 -5.81 14.48 6.85
CA GLN A 102 -6.01 13.22 6.14
C GLN A 102 -4.83 12.88 5.24
N LEU A 103 -4.38 13.83 4.40
CA LEU A 103 -3.26 13.60 3.49
C LEU A 103 -1.95 13.29 4.25
N VAL A 104 -1.73 13.93 5.40
CA VAL A 104 -0.60 13.64 6.28
C VAL A 104 -0.72 12.26 6.92
N SER A 105 -1.91 11.88 7.39
CA SER A 105 -2.20 10.53 7.89
C SER A 105 -1.94 9.48 6.80
N ASP A 106 -2.33 9.76 5.56
CA ASP A 106 -2.14 8.83 4.44
C ASP A 106 -0.67 8.62 4.13
N ILE A 107 0.17 9.67 4.19
CA ILE A 107 1.63 9.52 4.04
C ILE A 107 2.18 8.52 5.06
N PHE A 108 1.78 8.63 6.33
CA PHE A 108 2.20 7.68 7.36
C PHE A 108 1.76 6.24 7.03
N LYS A 109 0.49 6.06 6.68
CA LYS A 109 -0.06 4.72 6.36
C LYS A 109 0.57 4.10 5.11
N ILE A 110 0.91 4.90 4.10
CA ILE A 110 1.60 4.43 2.90
C ILE A 110 3.02 3.96 3.25
N LEU A 111 3.75 4.72 4.07
CA LEU A 111 5.08 4.30 4.54
C LEU A 111 4.99 2.98 5.32
N ASP A 112 4.04 2.88 6.25
CA ASP A 112 3.82 1.66 7.05
C ASP A 112 3.45 0.46 6.17
N GLU A 113 2.57 0.64 5.19
CA GLU A 113 2.23 -0.41 4.23
C GLU A 113 3.45 -0.81 3.38
N ALA A 114 4.26 0.15 2.93
CA ALA A 114 5.47 -0.12 2.16
C ALA A 114 6.47 -0.98 2.96
N VAL A 115 6.69 -0.66 4.24
CA VAL A 115 7.50 -1.46 5.16
C VAL A 115 6.92 -2.85 5.32
N SER A 116 5.61 -2.98 5.58
CA SER A 116 4.95 -4.28 5.69
C SER A 116 5.12 -5.14 4.44
N LYS A 117 5.10 -4.55 3.24
CA LYS A 117 5.34 -5.30 1.98
C LYS A 117 6.79 -5.77 1.83
N ILE A 118 7.76 -5.01 2.36
CA ILE A 118 9.15 -5.45 2.42
C ILE A 118 9.30 -6.61 3.39
N ASP A 119 8.71 -6.50 4.59
CA ASP A 119 8.74 -7.54 5.62
C ASP A 119 8.08 -8.84 5.12
N ASP A 120 6.91 -8.74 4.47
CA ASP A 120 6.24 -9.87 3.82
C ASP A 120 7.15 -10.63 2.85
N VAL A 121 8.00 -9.91 2.10
CA VAL A 121 8.95 -10.52 1.17
C VAL A 121 10.13 -11.15 1.92
N ALA A 122 10.64 -10.50 2.96
CA ALA A 122 11.70 -11.07 3.80
C ALA A 122 11.25 -12.40 4.43
N ASP A 123 10.02 -12.45 4.94
CA ASP A 123 9.46 -13.63 5.60
C ASP A 123 9.19 -14.78 4.61
N ARG A 124 8.69 -14.46 3.41
CA ARG A 124 8.32 -15.47 2.41
C ARG A 124 9.48 -15.92 1.53
N ASN A 125 10.42 -15.02 1.25
CA ASN A 125 11.54 -15.23 0.34
C ASN A 125 12.75 -14.36 0.71
N ALA A 126 13.42 -14.72 1.80
CA ALA A 126 14.63 -14.04 2.29
C ALA A 126 15.76 -13.93 1.25
N GLU A 127 15.82 -14.84 0.28
CA GLU A 127 16.84 -14.87 -0.79
C GLU A 127 16.44 -14.07 -2.04
N SER A 128 15.37 -13.28 -1.97
CA SER A 128 14.91 -12.45 -3.08
C SER A 128 16.00 -11.46 -3.52
N LYS A 129 16.45 -11.58 -4.77
CA LYS A 129 17.41 -10.64 -5.37
C LYS A 129 16.87 -9.23 -5.53
N LEU A 130 15.54 -9.06 -5.46
CA LEU A 130 14.88 -7.74 -5.55
C LEU A 130 14.71 -7.09 -4.17
N PHE A 131 14.84 -7.85 -3.08
CA PHE A 131 14.69 -7.33 -1.72
C PHE A 131 15.67 -6.20 -1.39
N PRO A 132 16.99 -6.32 -1.66
CA PRO A 132 17.92 -5.21 -1.40
C PRO A 132 17.59 -3.95 -2.21
N PHE A 133 17.06 -4.10 -3.44
CA PHE A 133 16.63 -2.95 -4.24
C PHE A 133 15.42 -2.25 -3.62
N ALA A 134 14.39 -3.00 -3.21
CA ALA A 134 13.22 -2.43 -2.54
C ALA A 134 13.60 -1.65 -1.28
N VAL A 135 14.43 -2.24 -0.41
CA VAL A 135 14.91 -1.58 0.81
C VAL A 135 15.65 -0.28 0.49
N HIS A 136 16.57 -0.30 -0.47
CA HIS A 136 17.34 0.89 -0.82
C HIS A 136 16.52 1.96 -1.56
N ILE A 137 15.52 1.59 -2.36
CA ILE A 137 14.58 2.56 -2.97
C ILE A 137 13.83 3.31 -1.86
N LEU A 138 13.25 2.57 -0.92
CA LEU A 138 12.48 3.18 0.16
C LEU A 138 13.39 3.99 1.11
N ALA A 139 14.60 3.53 1.37
CA ALA A 139 15.57 4.24 2.21
C ALA A 139 16.12 5.51 1.56
N ASP A 140 16.46 5.47 0.27
CA ASP A 140 16.90 6.65 -0.48
C ASP A 140 15.81 7.73 -0.43
N TYR A 141 14.56 7.39 -0.73
CA TYR A 141 13.44 8.33 -0.62
C TYR A 141 13.20 8.78 0.83
N SER A 142 13.31 7.88 1.82
CA SER A 142 13.16 8.24 3.23
C SER A 142 14.17 9.29 3.69
N ARG A 143 15.42 9.28 3.19
CA ARG A 143 16.42 10.32 3.50
C ARG A 143 16.01 11.69 2.98
N GLU A 144 15.42 11.73 1.78
CA GLU A 144 14.90 12.97 1.18
C GLU A 144 13.63 13.45 1.89
N LEU A 145 12.80 12.52 2.35
CA LEU A 145 11.51 12.80 2.96
C LEU A 145 11.62 13.36 4.40
N ILE A 146 12.60 12.92 5.19
CA ILE A 146 12.82 13.38 6.58
C ILE A 146 12.78 14.91 6.72
N PRO A 147 13.63 15.71 6.03
CA PRO A 147 13.63 17.15 6.22
C PRO A 147 12.31 17.82 5.79
N ILE A 148 11.60 17.24 4.81
CA ILE A 148 10.28 17.73 4.38
C ILE A 148 9.26 17.53 5.50
N LEU A 149 9.19 16.33 6.06
CA LEU A 149 8.25 16.00 7.15
C LEU A 149 8.55 16.79 8.42
N GLU A 150 9.82 17.01 8.77
CA GLU A 150 10.22 17.82 9.92
C GLU A 150 9.80 19.29 9.77
N SER A 151 9.95 19.84 8.56
CA SER A 151 9.47 21.19 8.23
C SER A 151 7.95 21.31 8.35
N LEU A 152 7.21 20.33 7.84
CA LEU A 152 5.76 20.25 7.98
C LEU A 152 5.35 20.12 9.46
N ALA A 153 6.07 19.31 10.25
CA ALA A 153 5.77 19.09 11.66
C ALA A 153 5.99 20.36 12.49
N SER A 154 7.04 21.12 12.16
CA SER A 154 7.37 22.37 12.83
C SER A 154 6.37 23.49 12.54
N SER A 155 5.77 23.47 11.35
CA SER A 155 4.79 24.47 10.91
C SER A 155 3.33 24.07 11.14
N SER A 156 3.05 22.82 11.52
CA SER A 156 1.69 22.35 11.77
C SER A 156 1.03 23.06 12.98
N GLY A 157 -0.25 23.40 12.85
CA GLY A 157 -1.08 23.89 13.95
C GLY A 157 -1.83 22.79 14.70
N SER A 158 -1.94 21.58 14.14
CA SER A 158 -2.70 20.46 14.70
C SER A 158 -1.79 19.51 15.49
N THR A 159 -2.17 19.18 16.73
CA THR A 159 -1.47 18.16 17.52
C THR A 159 -1.51 16.79 16.85
N ARG A 160 -2.63 16.45 16.18
CA ARG A 160 -2.78 15.16 15.52
C ARG A 160 -1.93 15.09 14.24
N GLU A 161 -1.96 16.13 13.41
CA GLU A 161 -1.10 16.23 12.22
C GLU A 161 0.38 16.12 12.62
N ARG A 162 0.80 16.84 13.67
CA ARG A 162 2.17 16.77 14.19
C ARG A 162 2.55 15.36 14.67
N ALA A 163 1.62 14.63 15.27
CA ALA A 163 1.85 13.25 15.69
C ALA A 163 2.10 12.34 14.48
N PHE A 164 1.27 12.41 13.44
CA PHE A 164 1.49 11.62 12.21
C PHE A 164 2.81 11.98 11.52
N LEU A 165 3.14 13.28 11.40
CA LEU A 165 4.41 13.71 10.79
C LEU A 165 5.61 13.21 11.59
N THR A 166 5.56 13.28 12.92
CA THR A 166 6.64 12.78 13.78
C THR A 166 6.79 11.26 13.66
N SER A 167 5.68 10.53 13.64
CA SER A 167 5.69 9.08 13.42
C SER A 167 6.29 8.71 12.05
N SER A 168 5.92 9.44 10.99
CA SER A 168 6.51 9.24 9.65
C SER A 168 8.01 9.51 9.64
N VAL A 169 8.48 10.57 10.32
CA VAL A 169 9.93 10.85 10.45
C VAL A 169 10.66 9.71 11.16
N ASN A 170 10.09 9.19 12.25
CA ASN A 170 10.70 8.07 12.99
C ASN A 170 10.75 6.82 12.12
N LEU A 171 9.66 6.49 11.43
CA LEU A 171 9.64 5.34 10.51
C LEU A 171 10.67 5.49 9.38
N CYS A 172 10.79 6.68 8.79
CA CYS A 172 11.84 6.96 7.80
C CYS A 172 13.26 6.76 8.36
N ARG A 173 13.51 7.17 9.60
CA ARG A 173 14.81 6.94 10.26
C ARG A 173 15.08 5.46 10.47
N ASP A 174 14.07 4.71 10.91
CA ASP A 174 14.18 3.26 11.11
C ASP A 174 14.47 2.54 9.79
N ILE A 175 13.81 2.92 8.69
CA ILE A 175 14.08 2.42 7.33
C ILE A 175 15.54 2.72 6.93
N VAL A 176 16.00 3.96 7.14
CA VAL A 176 17.37 4.36 6.79
C VAL A 176 18.39 3.58 7.61
N GLU A 177 18.16 3.40 8.91
CA GLU A 177 19.03 2.59 9.76
C GLU A 177 19.04 1.13 9.31
N ALA A 178 17.87 0.51 9.09
CA ALA A 178 17.76 -0.86 8.63
C ALA A 178 18.49 -1.08 7.29
N SER A 179 18.37 -0.13 6.37
CA SER A 179 19.06 -0.19 5.07
C SER A 179 20.59 -0.24 5.19
N SER A 180 21.17 0.31 6.25
CA SER A 180 22.63 0.27 6.47
C SER A 180 23.15 -1.14 6.79
N LYS A 181 22.25 -2.07 7.13
CA LYS A 181 22.57 -3.48 7.43
C LYS A 181 22.51 -4.37 6.18
N ILE A 182 22.14 -3.81 5.04
CA ILE A 182 21.96 -4.51 3.76
C ILE A 182 22.84 -3.81 2.71
N ASP A 183 23.73 -4.56 2.06
CA ASP A 183 24.59 -4.00 1.03
C ASP A 183 23.78 -3.42 -0.14
N LYS A 184 24.19 -2.24 -0.63
CA LYS A 184 23.53 -1.59 -1.76
C LYS A 184 23.89 -2.33 -3.05
N PRO A 185 22.91 -2.93 -3.75
CA PRO A 185 23.19 -3.73 -4.94
C PRO A 185 23.56 -2.86 -6.16
N ASP A 186 24.30 -3.42 -7.14
CA ASP A 186 24.62 -2.72 -8.39
C ASP A 186 23.33 -2.53 -9.22
N PRO A 187 22.98 -1.31 -9.68
CA PRO A 187 21.81 -1.07 -10.54
C PRO A 187 21.71 -1.96 -11.78
N LYS A 188 22.83 -2.45 -12.32
CA LYS A 188 22.86 -3.39 -13.45
C LYS A 188 22.29 -4.77 -13.09
N GLU A 189 22.35 -5.16 -11.83
CA GLU A 189 21.82 -6.43 -11.34
C GLU A 189 20.30 -6.41 -11.24
N ARG A 190 19.69 -5.22 -11.04
CA ARG A 190 18.22 -5.04 -11.01
C ARG A 190 17.56 -5.61 -12.26
N LYS A 191 18.08 -5.27 -13.44
CA LYS A 191 17.53 -5.75 -14.73
C LYS A 191 17.68 -7.26 -14.92
N LYS A 192 18.73 -7.86 -14.35
CA LYS A 192 18.94 -9.31 -14.40
C LYS A 192 18.00 -10.03 -13.44
N ALA A 193 17.82 -9.49 -12.23
CA ALA A 193 16.94 -10.03 -11.20
C ALA A 193 15.47 -10.08 -11.64
N LYS A 194 15.03 -9.17 -12.52
CA LYS A 194 13.66 -9.17 -13.07
C LYS A 194 13.40 -10.19 -14.19
N LYS A 195 14.43 -10.83 -14.75
CA LYS A 195 14.32 -11.77 -15.88
C LYS A 195 14.33 -13.24 -15.48
N GLY A 196 14.68 -13.54 -14.24
CA GLY A 196 14.75 -14.91 -13.70
C GLY A 196 13.67 -15.12 -12.67
#